data_AF-A0A4Q6G6H2-F1
#
_entry.id   AF-A0A4Q6G6H2-F1
#
_cell.length_a   1.000
_cell.length_b   1.000
_cell.length_c   1.000
_cell.angle_alpha   90.00
_cell.angle_beta   90.00
_cell.angle_gamma   90.00
#
_symmetry.space_group_name_H-M   'P 1'
#
loop_
_entity.id
_entity.type
_entity.pdbx_description
1 polymer ?
#
loop_
_entity_poly.entity_id
_entity_poly.type
_entity_poly.pdbx_seq_one_letter_code
_entity_poly.pdbx_strand_id
1 'polypeptide(L)'
;MALHLILLLANEVGGVVPPENIKKPAIETIAVYDGKALVEQLNQPSVEEEWNRLFFPADAFDQVKGIKDPGAYHKQLLKWFAADVKREQERLKTGGPWVVESFKLGSCKWKEKGTEANALPYWSCYKSKLNLKNEKGEKSLVEIRALINWGTQWYITHLGPIPKS
;
A
#
# COMPACT_ATOMS: atom_id res chain seq x y z
N MET A 1 20.43 26.97 46.38
CA MET A 1 19.37 26.03 46.75
C MET A 1 18.68 25.59 45.48
N ALA A 2 18.86 24.32 45.10
CA ALA A 2 18.31 23.72 43.90
C ALA A 2 16.88 23.18 44.16
N LEU A 3 16.00 23.32 43.18
CA LEU A 3 14.90 22.40 42.83
C LEU A 3 14.26 22.98 41.55
N HIS A 4 14.76 22.66 40.34
CA HIS A 4 14.38 21.49 39.55
C HIS A 4 12.92 21.07 39.77
N LEU A 5 12.01 21.68 39.00
CA LEU A 5 10.74 21.07 38.65
C LEU A 5 10.73 20.81 37.14
N ILE A 6 11.24 19.63 36.80
CA ILE A 6 11.02 18.97 35.51
C ILE A 6 9.59 18.43 35.59
N LEU A 7 8.69 18.95 34.75
CA LEU A 7 7.41 18.30 34.48
C LEU A 7 7.32 18.01 32.98
N LEU A 8 7.68 16.76 32.66
CA LEU A 8 7.16 15.91 31.60
C LEU A 8 6.54 16.61 30.37
N LEU A 9 7.38 16.86 29.36
CA LEU A 9 6.93 16.72 27.99
C LEU A 9 6.73 15.21 27.76
N ALA A 10 5.48 14.75 27.88
CA ALA A 10 5.11 13.52 27.21
C ALA A 10 5.40 13.73 25.72
N ASN A 11 6.27 12.90 25.17
CA ASN A 11 6.56 12.83 23.75
C ASN A 11 5.26 12.53 23.01
N GLU A 12 4.53 13.56 22.57
CA GLU A 12 3.55 13.42 21.50
C GLU A 12 4.33 13.22 20.20
N VAL A 13 4.84 12.01 20.00
CA VAL A 13 5.17 11.52 18.65
C VAL A 13 3.85 11.14 17.97
N GLY A 14 2.90 12.08 17.94
CA GLY A 14 1.63 11.92 17.27
C GLY A 14 1.83 12.34 15.82
N GLY A 15 1.95 11.38 14.91
CA GLY A 15 1.90 11.71 13.48
C GLY A 15 0.59 12.44 13.15
N VAL A 16 0.58 13.25 12.10
CA VAL A 16 -0.61 14.00 11.68
C VAL A 16 -1.11 13.38 10.39
N VAL A 17 -2.42 13.12 10.31
CA VAL A 17 -3.03 12.68 9.04
C VAL A 17 -2.82 13.79 8.02
N PRO A 18 -2.20 13.51 6.85
CA PRO A 18 -2.01 14.54 5.85
C PRO A 18 -3.34 15.19 5.48
N PRO A 19 -3.45 16.54 5.42
CA PRO A 19 -4.72 17.23 5.21
C PRO A 19 -5.49 16.76 3.97
N GLU A 20 -4.77 16.41 2.91
CA GLU A 20 -5.32 15.87 1.67
C GLU A 20 -5.96 14.47 1.80
N ASN A 21 -5.65 13.73 2.87
CA ASN A 21 -6.21 12.40 3.14
C ASN A 21 -7.46 12.43 4.03
N ILE A 22 -7.82 13.58 4.62
CA ILE A 22 -9.00 13.69 5.50
C ILE A 22 -10.29 13.33 4.74
N LYS A 23 -10.39 13.74 3.48
CA LYS A 23 -11.49 13.34 2.59
C LYS A 23 -11.01 12.19 1.72
N LYS A 24 -11.93 11.31 1.32
CA LYS A 24 -11.60 10.25 0.37
C LYS A 24 -11.06 10.90 -0.91
N PRO A 25 -9.82 10.60 -1.33
CA PRO A 25 -9.30 11.14 -2.57
C PRO A 25 -10.22 10.74 -3.74
N ALA A 26 -10.45 11.66 -4.66
CA ALA A 26 -10.94 11.27 -5.97
C ALA A 26 -9.84 10.45 -6.66
N ILE A 27 -10.23 9.40 -7.38
CA ILE A 27 -9.30 8.56 -8.17
C ILE A 27 -8.45 9.41 -9.12
N GLU A 28 -8.97 10.56 -9.53
CA GLU A 28 -8.42 11.43 -10.56
C GLU A 28 -7.43 12.48 -10.04
N THR A 29 -7.42 12.78 -8.73
CA THR A 29 -6.78 14.01 -8.22
C THR A 29 -5.56 13.81 -7.34
N ILE A 30 -5.27 12.59 -6.90
CA ILE A 30 -4.16 12.32 -5.97
C ILE A 30 -3.48 11.02 -6.43
N ALA A 31 -2.24 11.18 -6.89
CA ALA A 31 -1.43 10.25 -7.68
C ALA A 31 -2.07 8.88 -7.89
N VAL A 32 -2.56 8.73 -9.13
CA VAL A 32 -2.87 7.47 -9.79
C VAL A 32 -1.94 6.42 -9.24
N TYR A 33 -2.50 5.48 -8.46
CA TYR A 33 -1.87 4.19 -8.22
C TYR A 33 -1.12 3.79 -9.50
N ASP A 34 0.21 3.66 -9.45
CA ASP A 34 1.02 3.48 -10.64
C ASP A 34 0.91 2.04 -11.16
N GLY A 35 -0.27 1.71 -11.67
CA GLY A 35 -0.58 0.41 -12.23
C GLY A 35 0.27 0.08 -13.44
N LYS A 36 0.80 1.10 -14.13
CA LYS A 36 1.77 0.91 -15.20
C LYS A 36 3.09 0.41 -14.62
N ALA A 37 3.63 1.07 -13.59
CA ALA A 37 4.82 0.57 -12.91
C ALA A 37 4.62 -0.83 -12.33
N LEU A 38 3.46 -1.14 -11.71
CA LEU A 38 3.22 -2.51 -11.27
C LEU A 38 3.31 -3.48 -12.45
N VAL A 39 2.62 -3.21 -13.56
CA VAL A 39 2.58 -4.13 -14.70
C VAL A 39 3.94 -4.24 -15.40
N GLU A 40 4.72 -3.17 -15.48
CA GLU A 40 6.10 -3.19 -15.94
C GLU A 40 6.94 -4.17 -15.10
N GLN A 41 6.83 -4.09 -13.77
CA GLN A 41 7.49 -5.02 -12.87
C GLN A 41 6.93 -6.46 -12.99
N LEU A 42 5.63 -6.63 -13.27
CA LEU A 42 5.05 -7.96 -13.44
C LEU A 42 5.44 -8.64 -14.77
N ASN A 43 5.81 -7.85 -15.80
CA ASN A 43 6.24 -8.37 -17.10
C ASN A 43 7.72 -8.82 -17.13
N GLN A 44 8.54 -8.38 -16.18
CA GLN A 44 9.98 -8.63 -16.16
C GLN A 44 10.39 -9.33 -14.86
N PRO A 45 11.55 -10.01 -14.78
CA PRO A 45 12.11 -10.42 -13.50
C PRO A 45 12.20 -9.22 -12.54
N SER A 46 11.65 -9.35 -11.33
CA SER A 46 11.50 -8.21 -10.42
C SER A 46 12.85 -7.71 -9.91
N VAL A 47 13.05 -6.39 -9.94
CA VAL A 47 14.08 -5.71 -9.16
C VAL A 47 13.44 -5.26 -7.84
N GLU A 48 13.98 -5.71 -6.71
CA GLU A 48 13.38 -5.50 -5.37
C GLU A 48 13.07 -4.02 -5.08
N GLU A 49 14.00 -3.14 -5.39
CA GLU A 49 13.87 -1.70 -5.20
C GLU A 49 12.69 -1.08 -5.97
N GLU A 50 12.41 -1.57 -7.18
CA GLU A 50 11.40 -0.99 -8.07
C GLU A 50 9.96 -1.32 -7.68
N TRP A 51 9.70 -2.43 -7.02
CA TRP A 51 8.36 -2.68 -6.47
C TRP A 51 8.24 -2.22 -5.01
N ASN A 52 9.35 -2.06 -4.27
CA ASN A 52 9.34 -1.47 -2.92
C ASN A 52 8.74 -0.06 -2.92
N ARG A 53 8.97 0.76 -3.96
CA ARG A 53 8.34 2.10 -4.07
C ARG A 53 6.82 2.07 -4.24
N LEU A 54 6.25 0.94 -4.67
CA LEU A 54 4.80 0.75 -4.78
C LEU A 54 4.18 0.28 -3.46
N PHE A 55 5.01 -0.21 -2.54
CA PHE A 55 4.60 -0.65 -1.22
C PHE A 55 4.44 0.53 -0.26
N PHE A 56 3.57 0.38 0.74
CA PHE A 56 3.31 1.43 1.73
C PHE A 56 4.59 1.79 2.51
N PRO A 57 5.01 3.06 2.56
CA PRO A 57 6.36 3.40 2.99
C PRO A 57 6.52 3.29 4.52
N ALA A 58 7.73 2.93 4.95
CA ALA A 58 8.02 2.59 6.35
C ALA A 58 7.80 3.78 7.31
N ASP A 59 8.21 4.98 6.91
CA ASP A 59 8.04 6.22 7.68
C ASP A 59 6.56 6.58 7.90
N ALA A 60 5.70 6.35 6.90
CA ALA A 60 4.26 6.48 7.03
C ALA A 60 3.67 5.37 7.92
N PHE A 61 4.15 4.14 7.77
CA PHE A 61 3.70 3.01 8.58
C PHE A 61 4.01 3.18 10.06
N ASP A 62 5.20 3.68 10.39
CA ASP A 62 5.60 3.98 11.76
C ASP A 62 4.68 5.02 12.41
N GLN A 63 4.18 6.00 11.64
CA GLN A 63 3.21 6.98 12.13
C GLN A 63 1.80 6.38 12.29
N VAL A 64 1.39 5.55 11.34
CA VAL A 64 0.02 5.03 11.26
C VAL A 64 -0.23 3.92 12.28
N LYS A 65 0.78 3.11 12.62
CA LYS A 65 0.59 1.96 13.50
C LYS A 65 0.82 2.29 14.97
N GLY A 66 -0.17 1.96 15.80
CA GLY A 66 -0.10 2.05 17.25
C GLY A 66 0.39 0.76 17.90
N ILE A 67 1.43 0.12 17.35
CA ILE A 67 1.98 -1.14 17.86
C ILE A 67 3.41 -0.95 18.37
N LYS A 68 3.89 -1.90 19.17
CA LYS A 68 5.21 -1.81 19.83
C LYS A 68 6.39 -1.72 18.87
N ASP A 69 6.35 -2.47 17.76
CA ASP A 69 7.42 -2.50 16.75
C ASP A 69 6.82 -2.48 15.34
N PRO A 70 6.42 -1.30 14.84
CA PRO A 70 5.89 -1.14 13.49
C PRO A 70 6.90 -1.55 12.42
N GLY A 71 8.19 -1.23 12.60
CA GLY A 71 9.24 -1.54 11.64
C GLY A 71 9.42 -3.05 11.40
N ALA A 72 9.38 -3.88 12.44
CA ALA A 72 9.42 -5.34 12.27
C ALA A 72 8.20 -5.87 11.50
N TYR A 73 7.00 -5.33 11.79
CA TYR A 73 5.79 -5.74 11.10
C TYR A 73 5.78 -5.27 9.63
N HIS A 74 6.25 -4.05 9.36
CA HIS A 74 6.43 -3.52 8.01
C HIS A 74 7.31 -4.43 7.16
N LYS A 75 8.48 -4.83 7.68
CA LYS A 75 9.39 -5.77 7.00
C LYS A 75 8.72 -7.12 6.71
N GLN A 76 7.86 -7.59 7.62
CA GLN A 76 7.10 -8.82 7.39
C GLN A 76 6.06 -8.66 6.27
N LEU A 77 5.32 -7.55 6.25
CA LEU A 77 4.36 -7.25 5.18
C LEU A 77 5.08 -7.12 3.83
N LEU A 78 6.26 -6.48 3.80
CA LEU A 78 7.05 -6.34 2.58
C LEU A 78 7.48 -7.70 2.02
N LYS A 79 7.88 -8.65 2.88
CA LYS A 79 8.18 -10.04 2.46
C LYS A 79 6.97 -10.73 1.86
N TRP A 80 5.77 -10.53 2.43
CA TRP A 80 4.54 -11.08 1.87
C TRP A 80 4.18 -10.44 0.53
N PHE A 81 4.37 -9.12 0.40
CA PHE A 81 4.18 -8.42 -0.86
C PHE A 81 5.17 -8.90 -1.95
N ALA A 82 6.43 -9.15 -1.59
CA ALA A 82 7.41 -9.74 -2.50
C ALA A 82 6.94 -11.12 -3.03
N ALA A 83 6.39 -11.96 -2.15
CA ALA A 83 5.83 -13.25 -2.52
C ALA A 83 4.59 -13.11 -3.41
N ASP A 84 3.75 -12.11 -3.16
CA ASP A 84 2.61 -11.74 -4.00
C ASP A 84 3.06 -11.35 -5.42
N VAL A 85 4.07 -10.49 -5.54
CA VAL A 85 4.63 -10.05 -6.83
C VAL A 85 5.17 -11.25 -7.61
N LYS A 86 5.98 -12.11 -6.98
CA LYS A 86 6.53 -13.31 -7.62
C LYS A 86 5.44 -14.26 -8.13
N ARG A 87 4.37 -14.46 -7.36
CA ARG A 87 3.24 -15.28 -7.79
C ARG A 87 2.54 -14.69 -9.01
N GLU A 88 2.30 -13.38 -9.03
CA GLU A 88 1.68 -12.73 -10.19
C GLU A 88 2.59 -12.73 -11.41
N GLN A 89 3.91 -12.57 -11.24
CA GLN A 89 4.89 -12.71 -12.31
C GLN A 89 4.83 -14.09 -12.96
N GLU A 90 4.89 -15.17 -12.19
CA GLU A 90 4.80 -16.53 -12.73
C GLU A 90 3.44 -16.79 -13.41
N ARG A 91 2.35 -16.26 -12.87
CA ARG A 91 1.01 -16.38 -13.48
C ARG A 91 0.92 -15.64 -14.82
N LEU A 92 1.53 -14.47 -14.93
CA LEU A 92 1.45 -13.59 -16.12
C LEU A 92 2.54 -13.87 -17.16
N LYS A 93 3.57 -14.64 -16.80
CA LYS A 93 4.68 -15.03 -17.68
C LYS A 93 4.20 -15.61 -19.01
N THR A 94 3.13 -16.41 -18.97
CA THR A 94 2.48 -16.94 -20.17
C THR A 94 1.44 -15.94 -20.68
N GLY A 95 1.59 -15.50 -21.93
CA GLY A 95 0.66 -14.56 -22.57
C GLY A 95 1.06 -13.08 -22.45
N GLY A 96 2.14 -12.76 -21.74
CA GLY A 96 2.72 -11.42 -21.76
C GLY A 96 3.41 -11.07 -23.10
N PRO A 97 3.83 -9.81 -23.28
CA PRO A 97 3.73 -8.72 -22.30
C PRO A 97 2.30 -8.20 -22.16
N TRP A 98 1.95 -7.82 -20.93
CA TRP A 98 0.65 -7.25 -20.59
C TRP A 98 0.72 -5.73 -20.50
N VAL A 99 -0.35 -5.04 -20.85
CA VAL A 99 -0.51 -3.59 -20.61
C VAL A 99 -1.79 -3.32 -19.84
N VAL A 100 -1.79 -2.22 -19.07
CA VAL A 100 -2.99 -1.78 -18.34
C VAL A 100 -4.08 -1.39 -19.33
N GLU A 101 -5.22 -2.06 -19.26
CA GLU A 101 -6.44 -1.70 -20.00
C GLU A 101 -7.28 -0.71 -19.18
N SER A 102 -7.49 -1.00 -17.89
CA SER A 102 -8.26 -0.14 -16.99
C SER A 102 -7.98 -0.46 -15.53
N PHE A 103 -8.25 0.52 -14.67
CA PHE A 103 -8.17 0.37 -13.22
C PHE A 103 -9.52 0.72 -12.57
N LYS A 104 -9.95 -0.11 -11.62
CA LYS A 104 -11.16 0.11 -10.84
C LYS A 104 -10.87 -0.07 -9.36
N LEU A 105 -11.08 0.98 -8.56
CA LEU A 105 -11.04 0.85 -7.10
C LEU A 105 -12.10 -0.13 -6.62
N GLY A 106 -11.72 -0.94 -5.64
CA GLY A 106 -12.63 -1.81 -4.93
C GLY A 106 -13.40 -1.09 -3.82
N SER A 107 -13.74 -1.81 -2.76
CA SER A 107 -14.49 -1.23 -1.64
C SER A 107 -13.55 -0.40 -0.76
N CYS A 108 -13.78 0.91 -0.72
CA CYS A 108 -13.00 1.84 0.08
C CYS A 108 -13.70 2.16 1.40
N LYS A 109 -12.93 2.17 2.49
CA LYS A 109 -13.39 2.52 3.84
C LYS A 109 -12.37 3.40 4.53
N TRP A 110 -12.88 4.35 5.30
CA TRP A 110 -12.09 5.07 6.30
C TRP A 110 -11.81 4.10 7.45
N LYS A 111 -10.53 3.97 7.79
CA LYS A 111 -10.06 3.15 8.91
C LYS A 111 -9.87 4.08 10.09
N GLU A 112 -10.69 3.94 11.11
CA GLU A 112 -10.61 4.78 12.30
C GLU A 112 -9.37 4.46 13.14
N LYS A 113 -8.94 5.44 13.94
CA LYS A 113 -7.97 5.20 15.02
C LYS A 113 -8.44 4.04 15.91
N GLY A 114 -7.51 3.18 16.30
CA GLY A 114 -7.77 1.97 17.10
C GLY A 114 -8.25 0.76 16.30
N THR A 115 -8.75 0.93 15.07
CA THR A 115 -9.01 -0.21 14.18
C THR A 115 -7.69 -0.74 13.63
N GLU A 116 -7.58 -2.06 13.46
CA GLU A 116 -6.36 -2.71 12.93
C GLU A 116 -5.07 -2.35 13.72
N ALA A 117 -5.18 -1.91 14.99
CA ALA A 117 -4.08 -1.35 15.77
C ALA A 117 -3.44 -0.09 15.15
N ASN A 118 -4.27 0.81 14.61
CA ASN A 118 -3.84 2.09 14.04
C ASN A 118 -3.79 3.20 15.10
N ALA A 119 -2.72 3.97 15.11
CA ALA A 119 -2.60 5.22 15.84
C ALA A 119 -3.26 6.40 15.09
N LEU A 120 -3.25 6.35 13.75
CA LEU A 120 -3.85 7.36 12.88
C LEU A 120 -4.82 6.73 11.88
N PRO A 121 -5.90 7.43 11.52
CA PRO A 121 -6.83 6.94 10.54
C PRO A 121 -6.32 7.15 9.09
N TYR A 122 -6.84 6.37 8.16
CA TYR A 122 -6.52 6.47 6.72
C TYR A 122 -7.63 5.89 5.85
N TRP A 123 -7.64 6.22 4.56
CA TRP A 123 -8.46 5.51 3.58
C TRP A 123 -7.77 4.24 3.11
N SER A 124 -8.52 3.13 3.08
CA SER A 124 -8.07 1.89 2.45
C SER A 124 -9.12 1.36 1.49
N CYS A 125 -8.67 0.81 0.36
CA CYS A 125 -9.52 0.16 -0.63
C CYS A 125 -9.12 -1.31 -0.78
N TYR A 126 -10.11 -2.21 -0.73
CA TYR A 126 -9.88 -3.65 -0.89
C TYR A 126 -10.45 -4.18 -2.19
N LYS A 127 -9.76 -5.17 -2.76
CA LYS A 127 -10.16 -5.88 -3.99
C LYS A 127 -10.30 -4.95 -5.20
N SER A 128 -9.37 -4.00 -5.33
CA SER A 128 -9.26 -3.18 -6.54
C SER A 128 -8.82 -4.06 -7.71
N LYS A 129 -9.22 -3.69 -8.93
CA LYS A 129 -9.03 -4.49 -10.14
C LYS A 129 -8.19 -3.74 -11.16
N LEU A 130 -7.09 -4.34 -11.58
CA LEU A 130 -6.26 -3.86 -12.69
C LEU A 130 -6.45 -4.81 -13.87
N ASN A 131 -7.30 -4.39 -14.82
CA ASN A 131 -7.56 -5.17 -16.02
C ASN A 131 -6.40 -4.98 -17.00
N LEU A 132 -5.94 -6.08 -17.57
CA LEU A 132 -4.81 -6.15 -18.48
C LEU A 132 -5.26 -6.66 -19.84
N LYS A 133 -4.54 -6.24 -20.88
CA LYS A 133 -4.63 -6.81 -22.22
C LYS A 133 -3.24 -7.05 -22.79
N ASN A 134 -3.09 -8.02 -23.68
CA ASN A 134 -1.88 -8.19 -24.48
C ASN A 134 -2.11 -7.78 -25.94
N GLU A 135 -1.07 -7.90 -26.77
CA GLU A 135 -1.13 -7.52 -28.20
C GLU A 135 -2.12 -8.37 -29.01
N LYS A 136 -2.39 -9.60 -28.58
CA LYS A 136 -3.38 -10.50 -29.20
C LYS A 136 -4.82 -10.18 -28.80
N GLY A 137 -5.02 -9.21 -27.91
CA GLY A 137 -6.34 -8.87 -27.35
C GLY A 137 -6.83 -9.82 -26.26
N GLU A 138 -5.97 -10.75 -25.79
CA GLU A 138 -6.27 -11.59 -24.64
C GLU A 138 -6.32 -10.73 -23.38
N LYS A 139 -7.16 -11.14 -22.42
CA LYS A 139 -7.39 -10.38 -21.19
C LYS A 139 -6.87 -11.13 -19.97
N SER A 140 -6.35 -10.36 -19.01
CA SER A 140 -5.99 -10.86 -17.69
C SER A 140 -6.40 -9.83 -16.64
N LEU A 141 -6.38 -10.24 -15.37
CA LEU A 141 -6.73 -9.40 -14.24
C LEU A 141 -5.70 -9.59 -13.15
N VAL A 142 -5.23 -8.48 -12.58
CA VAL A 142 -4.53 -8.48 -11.29
C VAL A 142 -5.45 -7.87 -10.26
N GLU A 143 -5.74 -8.62 -9.19
CA GLU A 143 -6.39 -8.05 -8.02
C GLU A 143 -5.34 -7.34 -7.17
N ILE A 144 -5.67 -6.15 -6.70
CA ILE A 144 -4.93 -5.49 -5.63
C ILE A 144 -5.77 -5.66 -4.38
N ARG A 145 -5.31 -6.58 -3.51
CA ARG A 145 -6.06 -6.97 -2.32
C ARG A 145 -6.29 -5.78 -1.41
N ALA A 146 -5.25 -4.98 -1.18
CA ALA A 146 -5.30 -3.85 -0.25
C ALA A 146 -4.45 -2.69 -0.73
N LEU A 147 -5.08 -1.52 -0.78
CA LEU A 147 -4.47 -0.21 -1.00
C LEU A 147 -4.64 0.66 0.24
N ILE A 148 -3.65 1.50 0.54
CA ILE A 148 -3.68 2.51 1.60
C ILE A 148 -3.34 3.86 0.98
N ASN A 149 -4.14 4.88 1.28
CA ASN A 149 -3.87 6.25 0.86
C ASN A 149 -3.05 6.97 1.93
N TRP A 150 -1.97 7.62 1.52
CA TRP A 150 -1.17 8.48 2.37
C TRP A 150 -0.45 9.54 1.56
N GLY A 151 -0.44 10.77 2.08
CA GLY A 151 -0.02 11.95 1.34
C GLY A 151 -0.73 12.01 0.00
N THR A 152 0.03 12.21 -1.07
CA THR A 152 -0.55 12.32 -2.41
C THR A 152 -0.63 11.00 -3.17
N GLN A 153 -0.50 9.82 -2.53
CA GLN A 153 -0.41 8.54 -3.25
C GLN A 153 -1.30 7.43 -2.65
N TRP A 154 -1.51 6.38 -3.45
CA TRP A 154 -2.06 5.10 -3.01
C TRP A 154 -0.99 4.01 -3.11
N TYR A 155 -0.75 3.33 -2.01
CA TYR A 155 0.27 2.30 -1.89
C TYR A 155 -0.35 0.92 -1.73
N ILE A 156 0.33 -0.09 -2.24
CA ILE A 156 -0.05 -1.49 -2.11
C ILE A 156 0.46 -2.02 -0.77
N THR A 157 -0.35 -2.87 -0.12
CA THR A 157 0.17 -3.77 0.92
C THR A 157 0.09 -5.23 0.53
N HIS A 158 -0.87 -5.60 -0.34
CA HIS A 158 -1.04 -6.97 -0.82
C HIS A 158 -1.65 -7.02 -2.22
N LEU A 159 -1.26 -8.02 -3.02
CA LEU A 159 -1.94 -8.43 -4.26
C LEU A 159 -2.74 -9.73 -4.05
N GLY A 160 -2.38 -10.55 -3.06
CA GLY A 160 -3.01 -11.84 -2.79
C GLY A 160 -3.86 -11.90 -1.52
N PRO A 161 -4.39 -13.06 -1.16
CA PRO A 161 -4.89 -13.30 0.20
C PRO A 161 -3.81 -12.97 1.23
N ILE A 162 -4.18 -12.24 2.28
CA ILE A 162 -3.27 -11.93 3.40
C ILE A 162 -3.05 -13.23 4.17
N PRO A 163 -1.80 -13.71 4.33
CA PRO A 163 -1.52 -14.88 5.16
C PRO A 163 -2.08 -14.68 6.56
N LYS A 164 -2.72 -15.72 7.11
CA LYS A 164 -3.08 -15.71 8.53
C LYS A 164 -1.81 -15.90 9.34
N SER A 165 -1.58 -15.01 10.30
CA SER A 165 -0.59 -15.19 11.37
C SER A 165 -0.97 -16.33 12.29
#